data_AF-A0AAU9U1D6-F1
#
_entry.id   AF-A0AAU9U1D6-F1
#
_cell.length_a   1.000
_cell.length_b   1.000
_cell.length_c   1.000
_cell.angle_alpha   90.00
_cell.angle_beta   90.00
_cell.angle_gamma   90.00
#
_symmetry.space_group_name_H-M   'P 1'
#
loop_
_entity.id
_entity.type
_entity.pdbx_description
1 polymer ?
#
loop_
_entity_poly.entity_id
_entity_poly.type
_entity_poly.pdbx_seq_one_letter_code
_entity_poly.pdbx_strand_id
1 'polypeptide(L)'
;MSKTTAFINLIIKRNISLTIPREGKRNFRKFIIPNKRGTRLHKQNQAGPNPELEIDKRGVRDVGYVLNGRFVPVPEMIPELIVPDLKDCELKPYVSYKAEDVIQSEFTAQQLFDAVYSKKIVTDFKENKLTEDGLPLEPSEEEKLQPEEAVQRAKRTGSDLL
;
A
#
# COMPACT_ATOMS: atom_id res chain seq x y z
N MET A 1 53.20 56.79 1.46
CA MET A 1 52.80 56.49 0.07
C MET A 1 52.18 55.11 -0.01
N SER A 2 51.25 54.94 -0.94
CA SER A 2 50.09 54.03 -0.94
C SER A 2 50.38 52.52 -0.86
N LYS A 3 49.57 51.81 -0.07
CA LYS A 3 49.43 50.35 -0.10
C LYS A 3 48.65 49.93 -1.35
N THR A 4 49.31 49.34 -2.33
CA THR A 4 48.64 48.68 -3.46
C THR A 4 48.27 47.25 -3.05
N THR A 5 47.02 47.04 -2.65
CA THR A 5 46.43 45.72 -2.46
C THR A 5 46.19 45.08 -3.82
N ALA A 6 46.95 44.03 -4.15
CA ALA A 6 46.68 43.22 -5.33
C ALA A 6 45.38 42.44 -5.13
N PHE A 7 44.31 42.85 -5.80
CA PHE A 7 43.09 42.06 -5.91
C PHE A 7 43.38 40.84 -6.79
N ILE A 8 43.69 39.71 -6.16
CA ILE A 8 43.75 38.41 -6.82
C ILE A 8 42.31 38.04 -7.19
N ASN A 9 41.96 38.22 -8.46
CA ASN A 9 40.74 37.65 -9.05
C ASN A 9 40.84 36.12 -8.98
N LEU A 10 40.27 35.54 -7.91
CA LEU A 10 39.98 34.11 -7.82
C LEU A 10 38.81 33.79 -8.76
N ILE A 11 39.09 33.76 -10.06
CA ILE A 11 38.21 33.11 -11.03
C ILE A 11 38.32 31.61 -10.73
N ILE A 12 37.33 31.07 -10.02
CA ILE A 12 37.16 29.62 -9.84
C ILE A 12 36.89 29.03 -11.21
N LYS A 13 37.94 28.65 -11.94
CA LYS A 13 37.82 27.80 -13.12
C LYS A 13 37.44 26.42 -12.62
N ARG A 14 36.25 25.96 -13.00
CA ARG A 14 35.85 24.56 -12.85
C ARG A 14 36.76 23.70 -13.74
N ASN A 15 37.86 23.22 -13.20
CA ASN A 15 38.71 22.26 -13.89
C ASN A 15 38.17 20.84 -13.67
N ILE A 16 38.11 20.05 -14.75
CA ILE A 16 37.86 18.61 -14.67
C ILE A 16 39.21 17.93 -14.39
N SER A 17 39.34 17.26 -13.24
CA SER A 17 40.53 16.46 -12.95
C SER A 17 40.49 15.15 -13.75
N LEU A 18 41.45 14.94 -14.66
CA LEU A 18 41.71 13.64 -15.26
C LEU A 18 42.69 12.89 -14.36
N THR A 19 42.20 12.08 -13.42
CA THR A 19 43.05 11.20 -12.63
C THR A 19 43.47 9.97 -13.44
N ILE A 20 44.75 9.59 -13.30
CA ILE A 20 45.45 8.46 -13.92
C ILE A 20 44.72 7.11 -13.69
N PRO A 21 44.73 6.14 -14.63
CA PRO A 21 43.84 4.98 -14.63
C PRO A 21 44.20 3.87 -13.62
N ARG A 22 45.19 4.06 -12.73
CA ARG A 22 45.87 2.93 -12.07
C ARG A 22 45.46 2.63 -10.63
N GLU A 23 44.65 3.47 -10.00
CA GLU A 23 43.92 3.13 -8.78
C GLU A 23 42.49 3.62 -8.95
N GLY A 24 41.71 2.84 -9.70
CA GLY A 24 40.32 3.18 -9.98
C GLY A 24 39.59 3.45 -8.67
N LYS A 25 39.11 4.67 -8.47
CA LYS A 25 37.92 4.89 -7.62
C LYS A 25 37.00 3.75 -7.97
N ARG A 26 36.68 2.87 -7.00
CA ARG A 26 35.73 1.77 -7.22
C ARG A 26 34.50 2.43 -7.79
N ASN A 27 34.37 2.37 -9.11
CA ASN A 27 33.25 3.00 -9.77
C ASN A 27 32.11 2.12 -9.30
N PHE A 28 31.34 2.61 -8.34
CA PHE A 28 30.06 2.05 -7.98
C PHE A 28 29.14 2.22 -9.19
N ARG A 29 29.43 1.43 -10.23
CA ARG A 29 28.62 1.28 -11.42
C ARG A 29 27.44 0.41 -10.99
N LYS A 30 26.30 0.63 -11.63
CA LYS A 30 25.02 -0.05 -11.36
C LYS A 30 24.14 0.51 -10.23
N PHE A 31 24.27 1.78 -9.85
CA PHE A 31 23.08 2.44 -9.26
C PHE A 31 22.00 2.56 -10.34
N ILE A 32 20.85 1.93 -10.12
CA ILE A 32 19.65 2.17 -10.91
C ILE A 32 19.17 3.55 -10.46
N ILE A 33 19.35 4.56 -11.31
CA ILE A 33 18.88 5.93 -11.03
C ILE A 33 17.87 6.30 -12.11
N PRO A 34 16.65 5.75 -12.00
CA PRO A 34 15.64 5.90 -13.03
C PRO A 34 15.18 7.37 -13.07
N ASN A 35 14.88 7.84 -14.28
CA ASN A 35 14.43 9.20 -14.63
C ASN A 35 15.42 10.35 -14.31
N LYS A 36 16.53 10.09 -13.61
CA LYS A 36 17.55 11.13 -13.33
C LYS A 36 18.67 11.15 -14.37
N ARG A 37 19.02 10.00 -14.94
CA ARG A 37 20.05 9.86 -16.00
C ARG A 37 19.51 10.32 -17.36
N GLY A 38 20.43 10.48 -18.32
CA GLY A 38 20.11 10.90 -19.68
C GLY A 38 20.22 12.42 -19.90
N THR A 39 20.18 12.81 -21.18
CA THR A 39 20.23 14.22 -21.60
C THR A 39 18.90 14.92 -21.31
N ARG A 40 18.90 16.26 -21.32
CA ARG A 40 17.66 17.04 -21.21
C ARG A 40 16.66 16.69 -22.31
N LEU A 41 17.16 16.42 -23.51
CA LEU A 41 16.36 16.04 -24.68
C LEU A 41 15.69 14.67 -24.48
N HIS A 42 16.40 13.69 -23.92
CA HIS A 42 15.82 12.40 -23.57
C HIS A 42 14.65 12.53 -22.58
N LYS A 43 14.79 13.38 -21.56
CA LYS A 43 13.72 13.64 -20.58
C LYS A 43 12.51 14.34 -21.20
N GLN A 44 12.73 15.25 -22.15
CA GLN A 44 11.65 15.91 -22.89
C GLN A 44 10.89 14.91 -23.77
N ASN A 45 11.60 14.01 -24.45
CA ASN A 45 10.98 12.97 -25.27
C ASN A 45 10.18 11.97 -24.42
N GLN A 46 10.68 11.60 -23.24
CA GLN A 46 9.94 10.74 -22.31
C GLN A 46 8.70 11.42 -21.70
N ALA A 47 8.71 12.74 -21.54
CA ALA A 47 7.53 13.47 -21.06
C ALA A 47 6.42 13.63 -22.13
N GLY A 48 6.66 13.16 -23.36
CA GLY A 48 5.69 13.19 -24.45
C GLY A 48 4.55 12.17 -24.30
N PRO A 49 3.54 12.23 -25.18
CA PRO A 49 2.37 11.33 -25.12
C PRO A 49 2.72 9.86 -25.34
N ASN A 50 3.78 9.58 -26.11
CA ASN A 50 4.26 8.24 -26.39
C ASN A 50 5.75 8.13 -26.00
N PRO A 51 6.04 7.88 -24.71
CA PRO A 51 7.42 7.64 -24.29
C PRO A 51 7.93 6.31 -24.89
N GLU A 52 9.16 6.31 -25.39
CA GLU A 52 9.81 5.10 -25.92
C GLU A 52 10.10 4.07 -24.81
N LEU A 53 10.30 4.54 -23.57
CA LEU A 53 10.52 3.73 -22.39
C LEU A 53 9.58 4.20 -21.28
N GLU A 54 9.03 3.25 -20.53
CA GLU A 54 8.22 3.55 -19.36
C GLU A 54 8.99 4.38 -18.33
N ILE A 55 8.33 5.42 -17.81
CA ILE A 55 8.87 6.25 -16.72
C ILE A 55 8.66 5.49 -15.41
N ASP A 56 9.73 5.26 -14.67
CA ASP A 56 9.63 4.62 -13.36
C ASP A 56 8.91 5.54 -12.34
N LYS A 57 7.76 5.09 -11.85
CA LYS A 57 6.94 5.82 -10.88
C LYS A 57 7.37 5.62 -9.42
N ARG A 58 8.45 4.86 -9.17
CA ARG A 58 8.97 4.58 -7.81
C ARG A 58 7.93 3.97 -6.88
N GLY A 59 7.07 3.10 -7.42
CA GLY A 59 6.00 2.44 -6.69
C GLY A 59 4.74 3.29 -6.46
N VAL A 60 4.68 4.53 -6.98
CA VAL A 60 3.44 5.33 -6.95
C VAL A 60 2.40 4.68 -7.86
N ARG A 61 1.25 4.31 -7.30
CA ARG A 61 0.09 3.83 -8.05
C ARG A 61 -0.63 5.01 -8.69
N ASP A 62 -1.13 4.82 -9.90
CA ASP A 62 -1.86 5.86 -10.62
C ASP A 62 -3.24 6.09 -10.00
N VAL A 63 -3.66 7.35 -9.93
CA VAL A 63 -4.96 7.78 -9.40
C VAL A 63 -5.88 8.35 -10.50
N GLY A 64 -5.55 8.07 -11.75
CA GLY A 64 -6.24 8.62 -12.91
C GLY A 64 -5.46 8.39 -14.20
N TYR A 65 -5.85 9.09 -15.25
CA TYR A 65 -5.28 8.94 -16.59
C TYR A 65 -5.04 10.30 -17.25
N VAL A 66 -4.22 10.32 -18.31
CA VAL A 66 -3.96 11.54 -19.08
C VAL A 66 -4.84 11.54 -20.32
N LEU A 67 -5.66 12.58 -20.50
CA LEU A 67 -6.50 12.79 -21.68
C LEU A 67 -6.16 14.16 -22.29
N ASN A 68 -5.80 14.16 -23.59
CA ASN A 68 -5.41 15.38 -24.33
C ASN A 68 -4.30 16.20 -23.63
N GLY A 69 -3.31 15.52 -23.04
CA GLY A 69 -2.19 16.14 -22.33
C GLY A 69 -2.56 16.75 -20.97
N ARG A 70 -3.79 16.54 -20.48
CA ARG A 70 -4.22 16.92 -19.13
C ARG A 70 -4.44 15.68 -18.28
N PHE A 71 -3.95 15.69 -17.05
CA PHE A 71 -4.22 14.64 -16.09
C PHE A 71 -5.64 14.77 -15.54
N VAL A 72 -6.43 13.70 -15.65
CA VAL A 72 -7.78 13.60 -15.14
C VAL A 72 -7.75 12.64 -13.94
N PRO A 73 -7.88 13.14 -12.70
CA PRO A 73 -7.98 12.28 -11.52
C PRO A 73 -9.34 11.57 -11.50
N VAL A 74 -9.34 10.30 -11.07
CA VAL A 74 -10.54 9.49 -10.89
C VAL A 74 -10.78 9.37 -9.39
N PRO A 75 -11.85 9.97 -8.82
CA PRO A 75 -12.08 9.97 -7.38
C PRO A 75 -12.09 8.57 -6.75
N GLU A 76 -12.65 7.57 -7.44
CA GLU A 76 -12.71 6.20 -6.91
C GLU A 76 -11.34 5.50 -6.84
N MET A 77 -10.33 6.01 -7.55
CA MET A 77 -8.95 5.48 -7.50
C MET A 77 -8.11 6.13 -6.40
N ILE A 78 -8.59 7.21 -5.77
CA ILE A 78 -7.88 7.89 -4.69
C ILE A 78 -8.20 7.16 -3.38
N PRO A 79 -7.20 6.62 -2.68
CA PRO A 79 -7.45 5.91 -1.42
C PRO A 79 -7.92 6.90 -0.35
N GLU A 80 -9.08 6.63 0.24
CA GLU A 80 -9.61 7.37 1.38
C GLU A 80 -9.20 6.72 2.69
N LEU A 81 -8.67 7.52 3.63
CA LEU A 81 -8.34 7.05 4.97
C LEU A 81 -9.58 7.14 5.85
N ILE A 82 -10.16 5.98 6.19
CA ILE A 82 -11.30 5.89 7.11
C ILE A 82 -10.76 6.00 8.55
N VAL A 83 -10.87 7.18 9.14
CA VAL A 83 -10.41 7.46 10.51
C VAL A 83 -11.61 7.45 11.46
N PRO A 84 -11.71 6.49 12.40
CA PRO A 84 -12.78 6.49 13.40
C PRO A 84 -12.58 7.62 14.42
N ASP A 85 -13.65 8.06 15.08
CA ASP A 85 -13.54 8.97 16.22
C ASP A 85 -12.90 8.23 17.40
N LEU A 86 -11.86 8.82 17.99
CA LEU A 86 -11.07 8.22 19.07
C LEU A 86 -11.39 8.84 20.44
N LYS A 87 -12.44 9.66 20.54
CA LYS A 87 -12.94 10.13 21.84
C LYS A 87 -13.32 8.93 22.70
N ASP A 88 -12.90 8.98 23.96
CA ASP A 88 -13.17 7.93 24.97
C ASP A 88 -12.61 6.53 24.63
N CYS A 89 -11.60 6.45 23.75
CA CYS A 89 -10.89 5.19 23.51
C CYS A 89 -9.95 4.85 24.67
N GLU A 90 -10.28 3.82 25.45
CA GLU A 90 -9.48 3.38 26.60
C GLU A 90 -8.19 2.64 26.21
N LEU A 91 -8.16 2.09 25.00
CA LEU A 91 -7.04 1.30 24.51
C LEU A 91 -5.82 2.19 24.25
N LYS A 92 -4.66 1.74 24.73
CA LYS A 92 -3.37 2.43 24.57
C LYS A 92 -2.43 1.61 23.68
N PRO A 93 -1.47 2.23 22.99
CA PRO A 93 -0.49 1.51 22.17
C PRO A 93 0.41 0.54 22.95
N TYR A 94 0.48 0.70 24.27
CA TYR A 94 1.32 -0.11 25.15
C TYR A 94 0.49 -0.73 26.27
N VAL A 95 0.86 -1.96 26.63
CA VAL A 95 0.24 -2.73 27.70
C VAL A 95 1.15 -2.75 28.93
N SER A 96 0.56 -2.82 30.12
CA SER A 96 1.30 -2.94 31.38
C SER A 96 1.91 -4.33 31.54
N TYR A 97 3.12 -4.40 32.08
CA TYR A 97 3.78 -5.66 32.48
C TYR A 97 3.05 -6.43 33.60
N LYS A 98 2.04 -5.83 34.22
CA LYS A 98 1.21 -6.50 35.23
C LYS A 98 0.12 -7.39 34.62
N ALA A 99 -0.06 -7.36 33.30
CA ALA A 99 -1.03 -8.23 32.63
C ALA A 99 -0.60 -9.69 32.73
N GLU A 100 -1.57 -10.60 32.80
CA GLU A 100 -1.31 -12.05 32.82
C GLU A 100 -0.84 -12.54 31.45
N ASP A 101 0.08 -13.51 31.45
CA ASP A 101 0.55 -14.15 30.23
C ASP A 101 -0.51 -15.14 29.73
N VAL A 102 -1.19 -14.79 28.64
CA VAL A 102 -2.19 -15.64 27.98
C VAL A 102 -1.53 -16.36 26.80
N ILE A 103 -1.54 -17.69 26.82
CA ILE A 103 -1.11 -18.52 25.67
C ILE A 103 -2.33 -18.76 24.79
N GLN A 104 -2.43 -18.02 23.69
CA GLN A 104 -3.50 -18.18 22.71
C GLN A 104 -3.06 -19.10 21.57
N SER A 105 -3.89 -20.08 21.23
CA SER A 105 -3.69 -20.94 20.06
C SER A 105 -4.09 -20.24 18.76
N GLU A 106 -3.66 -20.78 17.63
CA GLU A 106 -4.04 -20.27 16.31
C GLU A 106 -5.56 -20.31 16.12
N PHE A 107 -6.11 -19.23 15.57
CA PHE A 107 -7.54 -19.12 15.33
C PHE A 107 -7.92 -19.92 14.08
N THR A 108 -8.76 -20.94 14.25
CA THR A 108 -9.15 -21.86 13.16
C THR A 108 -10.55 -21.57 12.63
N ALA A 109 -10.83 -22.02 11.40
CA ALA A 109 -12.18 -21.91 10.82
C ALA A 109 -13.26 -22.63 11.65
N GLN A 110 -12.89 -23.72 12.34
CA GLN A 110 -13.79 -24.42 13.27
C GLN A 110 -14.16 -23.53 14.46
N GLN A 111 -13.19 -22.82 15.06
CA GLN A 111 -13.47 -21.89 16.16
C GLN A 111 -14.38 -20.73 15.73
N LEU A 112 -14.21 -20.22 14.50
CA LEU A 112 -15.11 -19.21 13.94
C LEU A 112 -16.52 -19.78 13.77
N PHE A 113 -16.65 -20.98 13.19
CA PHE A 113 -17.93 -21.65 13.04
C PHE A 113 -18.61 -21.88 14.39
N ASP A 114 -17.85 -22.33 15.38
CA ASP A 114 -18.36 -22.57 16.72
C ASP A 114 -18.80 -21.28 17.41
N ALA A 115 -18.09 -20.17 17.21
CA ALA A 115 -18.45 -18.88 17.80
C ALA A 115 -19.74 -18.28 17.21
N VAL A 116 -19.95 -18.43 15.90
CA VAL A 116 -21.03 -17.76 15.15
C VAL A 116 -22.25 -18.66 14.97
N TYR A 117 -22.07 -19.87 14.44
CA TYR A 117 -23.18 -20.72 13.97
C TYR A 117 -23.60 -21.81 14.95
N SER A 118 -22.67 -22.37 15.74
CA SER A 118 -22.97 -23.57 16.56
C SER A 118 -24.15 -23.37 17.52
N LYS A 119 -24.24 -22.19 18.16
CA LYS A 119 -25.30 -21.89 19.13
C LYS A 119 -26.68 -22.01 18.49
N LYS A 120 -26.83 -21.46 17.28
CA LYS A 120 -28.09 -21.46 16.56
C LYS A 120 -28.45 -22.86 16.07
N ILE A 121 -27.48 -23.59 15.51
CA ILE A 121 -27.72 -24.96 15.02
C ILE A 121 -28.16 -25.87 16.18
N VAL A 122 -27.55 -25.73 17.36
CA VAL A 122 -27.93 -26.50 18.55
C VAL A 122 -29.33 -26.13 19.05
N THR A 123 -29.73 -24.85 19.00
CA THR A 123 -31.10 -24.45 19.38
C THR A 123 -32.12 -24.99 18.39
N ASP A 124 -31.87 -24.87 17.08
CA ASP A 124 -32.79 -25.32 16.04
C ASP A 124 -32.96 -26.85 16.07
N PHE A 125 -31.88 -27.58 16.38
CA PHE A 125 -31.92 -29.02 16.61
C PHE A 125 -32.80 -29.39 17.82
N LYS A 126 -32.66 -28.68 18.95
CA LYS A 126 -33.46 -28.92 20.15
C LYS A 126 -34.94 -28.57 19.97
N GLU A 127 -35.23 -27.55 19.16
CA GLU A 127 -36.59 -27.08 18.88
C GLU A 127 -37.27 -27.83 17.72
N ASN A 128 -36.61 -28.84 17.12
CA ASN A 128 -37.07 -29.56 15.93
C ASN A 128 -37.44 -28.62 14.76
N LYS A 129 -36.69 -27.52 14.61
CA LYS A 129 -36.84 -26.54 13.52
C LYS A 129 -35.92 -26.84 12.33
N LEU A 130 -35.52 -28.10 12.18
CA LEU A 130 -34.71 -28.59 11.07
C LEU A 130 -35.59 -29.42 10.13
N THR A 131 -35.37 -29.30 8.84
CA THR A 131 -35.98 -30.17 7.83
C THR A 131 -35.35 -31.57 7.85
N GLU A 132 -35.94 -32.51 7.13
CA GLU A 132 -35.40 -33.88 6.97
C GLU A 132 -33.99 -33.90 6.36
N ASP A 133 -33.66 -32.88 5.56
CA ASP A 133 -32.33 -32.66 4.96
C ASP A 133 -31.33 -31.97 5.89
N GLY A 134 -31.73 -31.65 7.13
CA GLY A 134 -30.89 -30.98 8.12
C GLY A 134 -30.73 -29.47 7.92
N LEU A 135 -31.58 -28.85 7.11
CA LEU A 135 -31.57 -27.40 6.86
C LEU A 135 -32.46 -26.66 7.87
N PRO A 136 -32.08 -25.46 8.31
CA PRO A 136 -32.91 -24.65 9.20
C PRO A 136 -34.16 -24.14 8.47
N LEU A 137 -35.32 -24.26 9.12
CA LEU A 137 -36.58 -23.68 8.64
C LEU A 137 -36.55 -22.15 8.64
N GLU A 138 -35.83 -21.55 9.59
CA GLU A 138 -35.66 -20.10 9.73
C GLU A 138 -34.17 -19.72 9.58
N PRO A 139 -33.62 -19.72 8.35
CA PRO A 139 -32.21 -19.43 8.14
C PRO A 139 -31.88 -17.98 8.48
N SER A 140 -30.71 -17.77 9.10
CA SER A 140 -30.20 -16.44 9.44
C SER A 140 -29.82 -15.69 8.18
N GLU A 141 -29.61 -14.37 8.27
CA GLU A 141 -29.15 -13.58 7.12
C GLU A 141 -27.83 -14.12 6.54
N GLU A 142 -26.95 -14.64 7.40
CA GLU A 142 -25.66 -15.19 7.01
C GLU A 142 -25.79 -16.58 6.35
N GLU A 143 -26.69 -17.43 6.85
CA GLU A 143 -26.97 -18.76 6.28
C GLU A 143 -27.68 -18.70 4.93
N LYS A 144 -28.39 -17.61 4.64
CA LYS A 144 -29.07 -17.39 3.35
C LYS A 144 -28.11 -17.01 2.22
N LEU A 145 -26.91 -16.52 2.54
CA LEU A 145 -25.99 -16.03 1.53
C LEU A 145 -25.50 -17.17 0.65
N GLN A 146 -25.63 -17.01 -0.67
CA GLN A 146 -25.04 -17.94 -1.61
C GLN A 146 -23.50 -17.82 -1.60
N PRO A 147 -22.74 -18.90 -1.89
CA PRO A 147 -21.28 -18.85 -1.89
C PRO A 147 -20.71 -17.74 -2.79
N GLU A 148 -21.31 -17.53 -3.96
CA GLU A 148 -20.90 -16.47 -4.88
C GLU A 148 -21.17 -15.07 -4.32
N GLU A 149 -22.32 -14.87 -3.69
CA GLU A 149 -22.71 -13.60 -3.06
C GLU A 149 -21.81 -13.29 -1.87
N ALA A 150 -21.45 -14.30 -1.07
CA ALA A 150 -20.51 -14.17 0.04
C ALA A 150 -19.13 -13.73 -0.46
N VAL A 151 -18.62 -14.33 -1.54
CA VAL A 151 -17.34 -13.93 -2.17
C VAL A 151 -17.43 -12.52 -2.74
N GLN A 152 -18.51 -12.15 -3.42
CA GLN A 152 -18.71 -10.80 -3.94
C GLN A 152 -18.76 -9.76 -2.83
N ARG A 153 -19.44 -10.08 -1.71
CA ARG A 153 -19.49 -9.24 -0.52
C ARG A 153 -18.10 -9.08 0.11
N ALA A 154 -17.35 -10.17 0.19
CA ALA A 154 -15.99 -10.19 0.68
C ALA A 154 -15.00 -9.43 -0.22
N LYS A 155 -15.28 -9.31 -1.53
CA LYS A 155 -14.48 -8.56 -2.52
C LYS A 155 -14.95 -7.12 -2.73
N ARG A 156 -15.90 -6.61 -1.93
CA ARG A 156 -16.36 -5.24 -2.06
C ARG A 156 -15.22 -4.26 -1.87
N THR A 157 -15.30 -3.13 -2.56
CA THR A 157 -14.35 -2.02 -2.42
C THR A 157 -14.17 -1.64 -0.95
N GLY A 158 -12.93 -1.70 -0.46
CA GLY A 158 -12.59 -1.48 0.94
C GLY A 158 -12.32 -2.76 1.74
N SER A 159 -12.37 -3.94 1.12
CA SER A 159 -11.91 -5.19 1.74
C SER A 159 -10.46 -5.52 1.36
N ASP A 160 -9.77 -6.22 2.27
CA ASP A 160 -8.38 -6.66 2.09
C ASP A 160 -8.23 -7.89 1.16
N LEU A 161 -9.33 -8.40 0.59
CA LEU A 161 -9.37 -9.64 -0.22
C LEU A 161 -9.18 -9.40 -1.72
N LEU A 162 -8.57 -8.26 -2.11
CA LEU A 162 -8.30 -7.88 -3.51
C LEU A 162 -6.81 -7.92 -3.87
#